data_AF-A0A9X6LIN3-F1
#
_entry.id   AF-A0A9X6LIN3-F1
#
_cell.length_a   1.000
_cell.length_b   1.000
_cell.length_c   1.000
_cell.angle_alpha   90.00
_cell.angle_beta   90.00
_cell.angle_gamma   90.00
#
_symmetry.space_group_name_H-M   'P 1'
#
loop_
_entity.id
_entity.type
_entity.pdbx_description
1 polymer ?
#
loop_
_entity_poly.entity_id
_entity_poly.type
_entity_poly.pdbx_seq_one_letter_code
_entity_poly.pdbx_strand_id
1 'polypeptide(L)'
;MTNKIDLCDDALFQKVITPPLEEFQDYKIKPANYMIQDVGENFLLHRELSEGESSQSEEMMCRYEGKMYVFLYNFPSEEEALQAIHSYWNAIKQLNSFEK
;
A
#
# COMPACT_ATOMS: atom_id res chain seq x y z
N MET A 1 27.41 3.29 -5.27
CA MET A 1 26.44 3.85 -6.22
C MET A 1 25.08 3.52 -5.66
N THR A 2 24.39 4.50 -5.10
CA THR A 2 23.05 4.30 -4.54
C THR A 2 22.11 4.20 -5.71
N ASN A 3 21.62 2.99 -6.03
CA ASN A 3 20.58 2.83 -7.03
C ASN A 3 19.36 3.63 -6.55
N LYS A 4 19.02 4.70 -7.27
CA LYS A 4 17.70 5.30 -7.16
C LYS A 4 16.73 4.21 -7.56
N ILE A 5 15.90 3.76 -6.63
CA ILE A 5 14.78 2.88 -6.94
C ILE A 5 13.73 3.81 -7.55
N ASP A 6 13.50 3.74 -8.85
CA ASP A 6 12.38 4.42 -9.48
C ASP A 6 11.10 3.65 -9.14
N LEU A 7 10.45 4.07 -8.05
CA LEU A 7 9.36 3.38 -7.37
C LEU A 7 8.05 3.24 -8.16
N CYS A 8 8.01 3.60 -9.45
CA CYS A 8 6.81 3.47 -10.28
C CYS A 8 7.10 3.30 -11.78
N ASP A 9 8.33 3.55 -12.26
CA ASP A 9 8.60 3.64 -13.71
C ASP A 9 9.13 2.33 -14.32
N ASP A 10 9.70 1.42 -13.50
CA ASP A 10 10.30 0.15 -13.96
C ASP A 10 9.43 -1.11 -13.67
N ALA A 11 8.13 -0.94 -13.41
CA ALA A 11 7.25 -2.06 -13.09
C ALA A 11 6.87 -2.89 -14.35
N LEU A 12 6.98 -4.22 -14.25
CA LEU A 12 6.43 -5.15 -15.24
C LEU A 12 4.91 -5.18 -15.16
N PHE A 13 4.37 -5.10 -13.94
CA PHE A 13 2.94 -5.08 -13.67
C PHE A 13 2.62 -4.34 -12.37
N GLN A 14 1.43 -3.74 -12.30
CA GLN A 14 0.92 -3.06 -11.10
C GLN A 14 -0.50 -3.53 -10.80
N LYS A 15 -0.78 -3.82 -9.53
CA LYS A 15 -2.07 -4.32 -9.06
C LYS A 15 -2.53 -3.55 -7.85
N VAL A 16 -3.69 -2.91 -7.95
CA VAL A 16 -4.33 -2.26 -6.80
C VAL A 16 -5.22 -3.27 -6.06
N ILE A 17 -5.03 -3.34 -4.75
CA ILE A 17 -5.73 -4.19 -3.81
C ILE A 17 -6.57 -3.29 -2.90
N THR A 18 -7.89 -3.37 -3.05
CA THR A 18 -8.84 -2.57 -2.28
C THR A 18 -9.46 -3.38 -1.14
N PRO A 19 -9.71 -2.77 0.03
CA PRO A 19 -10.35 -3.45 1.14
C PRO A 19 -11.80 -3.83 0.78
N PRO A 20 -12.33 -4.95 1.32
CA PRO A 20 -13.72 -5.34 1.12
C PRO A 20 -14.67 -4.32 1.77
N LEU A 21 -15.24 -3.42 0.96
CA LEU A 21 -15.95 -2.22 1.43
C LEU A 21 -17.07 -2.52 2.45
N GLU A 22 -17.82 -3.59 2.24
CA GLU A 22 -18.92 -4.01 3.14
C GLU A 22 -18.44 -4.26 4.58
N GLU A 23 -17.20 -4.75 4.75
CA GLU A 23 -16.65 -5.06 6.08
C GLU A 23 -16.21 -3.79 6.84
N PHE A 24 -15.87 -2.72 6.12
CA PHE A 24 -15.26 -1.51 6.69
C PHE A 24 -16.16 -0.26 6.61
N GLN A 25 -17.40 -0.42 6.14
CA GLN A 25 -18.31 0.70 5.89
C GLN A 25 -18.57 1.56 7.14
N ASP A 26 -18.68 0.93 8.32
CA ASP A 26 -19.03 1.59 9.58
C ASP A 26 -17.82 1.96 10.44
N TYR A 27 -16.61 1.69 9.96
CA TYR A 27 -15.40 1.94 10.73
C TYR A 27 -15.04 3.41 10.73
N LYS A 28 -14.65 3.94 11.90
CA LYS A 28 -14.16 5.31 12.05
C LYS A 28 -12.78 5.46 11.41
N ILE A 29 -11.87 4.52 11.68
CA ILE A 29 -10.56 4.44 11.01
C ILE A 29 -10.74 3.61 9.75
N LYS A 30 -10.59 4.24 8.59
CA LYS A 30 -10.76 3.58 7.29
C LYS A 30 -9.49 2.81 6.89
N PRO A 31 -9.62 1.61 6.30
CA PRO A 31 -8.48 0.93 5.69
C PRO A 31 -8.00 1.69 4.45
N ALA A 32 -6.71 1.58 4.16
CA ALA A 32 -6.14 2.09 2.91
C ALA A 32 -6.23 1.04 1.80
N ASN A 33 -6.17 1.53 0.55
CA ASN A 33 -5.83 0.70 -0.60
C ASN A 33 -4.32 0.48 -0.64
N TYR A 34 -3.92 -0.60 -1.30
CA TYR A 34 -2.51 -0.93 -1.50
C TYR A 34 -2.25 -1.20 -2.97
N MET A 35 -1.03 -0.92 -3.42
CA MET A 35 -0.56 -1.28 -4.75
C MET A 35 0.62 -2.22 -4.59
N ILE A 36 0.56 -3.34 -5.28
CA ILE A 36 1.70 -4.25 -5.46
C ILE A 36 2.28 -3.95 -6.84
N GLN A 37 3.57 -3.68 -6.90
CA GLN A 37 4.33 -3.55 -8.14
C GLN A 37 5.25 -4.75 -8.30
N ASP A 38 5.13 -5.45 -9.42
CA ASP A 38 6.05 -6.50 -9.83
C ASP A 38 7.21 -5.87 -10.61
N VAL A 39 8.44 -6.00 -10.11
CA VAL A 39 9.67 -5.50 -10.75
C VAL A 39 10.55 -6.64 -11.26
N GLY A 40 9.97 -7.82 -11.49
CA GLY A 40 10.61 -9.02 -12.05
C GLY A 40 11.23 -9.93 -11.01
N GLU A 41 12.06 -9.40 -10.11
CA GLU A 41 12.70 -10.21 -9.05
C GLU A 41 11.93 -10.16 -7.73
N ASN A 42 11.19 -9.08 -7.48
CA ASN A 42 10.50 -8.84 -6.22
C ASN A 42 9.19 -8.06 -6.42
N PHE A 43 8.46 -7.90 -5.32
CA PHE A 43 7.16 -7.23 -5.27
C PHE A 43 7.22 -6.05 -4.29
N LEU A 44 7.18 -4.83 -4.82
CA LEU A 44 7.16 -3.61 -4.02
C LEU A 44 5.74 -3.35 -3.55
N LEU A 45 5.57 -3.20 -2.23
CA LEU A 45 4.30 -2.85 -1.61
C LEU A 45 4.24 -1.35 -1.35
N HIS A 46 3.16 -0.73 -1.82
CA HIS A 46 2.87 0.68 -1.59
C HIS A 46 1.49 0.85 -0.97
N ARG A 47 1.32 1.86 -0.12
CA ARG A 47 0.02 2.25 0.46
C ARG A 47 -0.49 3.53 -0.17
N GLU A 48 -1.77 3.57 -0.52
CA GLU A 48 -2.43 4.79 -0.98
C GLU A 48 -2.47 5.83 0.15
N LEU A 49 -2.08 7.05 -0.16
CA LEU A 49 -2.20 8.20 0.74
C LEU A 49 -3.57 8.86 0.56
N SER A 50 -4.20 9.19 1.68
CA SER A 50 -5.43 9.97 1.69
C SER A 50 -5.19 11.42 1.28
N GLU A 51 -6.26 12.14 0.93
CA GLU A 51 -6.15 13.54 0.53
C GLU A 51 -5.63 14.40 1.70
N GLY A 52 -4.53 15.13 1.48
CA GLY A 52 -3.85 15.92 2.52
C GLY A 52 -2.84 15.13 3.37
N GLU A 53 -2.75 13.82 3.20
CA GLU A 53 -1.70 13.00 3.78
C GLU A 53 -0.41 13.11 2.94
N SER A 54 0.73 13.26 3.60
CA SER A 54 2.03 13.36 2.92
C SER A 54 3.06 12.45 3.58
N SER A 55 3.99 11.94 2.78
CA SER A 55 5.20 11.30 3.28
C SER A 55 6.22 12.36 3.65
N GLN A 56 7.03 12.09 4.68
CA GLN A 56 8.20 12.92 5.00
C GLN A 56 9.33 12.77 3.97
N SER A 57 9.28 11.72 3.13
CA SER A 57 10.23 11.47 2.06
C SER A 57 9.53 11.41 0.71
N GLU A 58 9.78 12.42 -0.13
CA GLU A 58 9.32 12.46 -1.51
C GLU A 58 9.91 11.32 -2.35
N GLU A 59 11.13 10.89 -2.03
CA GLU A 59 11.80 9.78 -2.72
C GLU A 59 11.11 8.43 -2.52
N MET A 60 10.23 8.32 -1.52
CA MET A 60 9.41 7.12 -1.27
C MET A 60 8.02 7.20 -1.87
N MET A 61 7.67 8.32 -2.52
CA MET A 61 6.35 8.53 -3.09
C MET A 61 6.32 8.24 -4.58
N CYS A 62 5.20 7.72 -5.06
CA CYS A 62 4.92 7.69 -6.49
C CYS A 62 3.45 7.92 -6.82
N ARG A 63 3.17 8.21 -8.09
CA ARG A 63 1.82 8.45 -8.61
C ARG A 63 1.40 7.31 -9.52
N TYR A 64 0.21 6.78 -9.28
CA TYR A 64 -0.42 5.78 -10.14
C TYR A 64 -1.91 6.09 -10.27
N GLU A 65 -2.42 6.12 -11.50
CA GLU A 65 -3.83 6.45 -11.81
C GLU A 65 -4.38 7.71 -11.11
N GLY A 66 -3.54 8.74 -10.97
CA GLY A 66 -3.91 10.01 -10.33
C GLY A 66 -3.96 9.96 -8.79
N LYS A 67 -3.61 8.82 -8.18
CA LYS A 67 -3.49 8.64 -6.73
C LYS A 67 -2.03 8.68 -6.29
N MET A 68 -1.82 9.10 -5.04
CA MET A 68 -0.50 9.14 -4.41
C MET A 68 -0.29 7.86 -3.60
N TYR A 69 0.89 7.26 -3.73
CA TYR A 69 1.28 6.07 -3.00
C TYR A 69 2.62 6.31 -2.30
N VAL A 70 2.80 5.69 -1.14
CA VAL A 70 4.09 5.63 -0.44
C VAL A 70 4.60 4.19 -0.40
N PHE A 71 5.87 4.01 -0.74
CA PHE A 71 6.55 2.72 -0.61
C PHE A 71 6.63 2.29 0.85
N LEU A 72 6.29 1.02 1.11
CA LEU A 72 6.34 0.43 2.44
C LEU A 72 7.47 -0.60 2.55
N TYR A 73 7.50 -1.57 1.64
CA TYR A 73 8.39 -2.71 1.77
C TYR A 73 8.61 -3.45 0.45
N ASN A 74 9.72 -4.19 0.36
CA ASN A 74 10.06 -5.04 -0.77
C ASN A 74 9.90 -6.52 -0.38
N PHE A 75 8.95 -7.22 -0.98
CA PHE A 75 8.66 -8.64 -0.70
C PHE A 75 9.24 -9.57 -1.78
N PRO A 76 9.70 -10.77 -1.40
CA PRO A 76 10.18 -11.76 -2.36
C PRO A 76 9.06 -12.45 -3.17
N SER A 77 7.78 -12.29 -2.78
CA SER A 77 6.63 -12.86 -3.49
C SER A 77 5.36 -12.02 -3.37
N GLU A 78 4.46 -12.13 -4.35
CA GLU A 78 3.12 -11.49 -4.29
C GLU A 78 2.32 -12.01 -3.09
N GLU A 79 2.45 -13.29 -2.75
CA GLU A 79 1.73 -13.91 -1.63
C GLU A 79 2.10 -13.26 -0.30
N GLU A 80 3.39 -13.02 -0.05
CA GLU A 80 3.84 -12.33 1.18
C GLU A 80 3.35 -10.88 1.24
N ALA A 81 3.35 -10.17 0.09
CA ALA A 81 2.79 -8.82 0.01
C ALA A 81 1.28 -8.81 0.33
N LEU A 82 0.51 -9.78 -0.18
CA LEU A 82 -0.91 -9.94 0.12
C LEU A 82 -1.16 -10.25 1.59
N GLN A 83 -0.35 -11.13 2.20
CA GLN A 83 -0.43 -11.43 3.64
C GLN A 83 -0.18 -10.17 4.49
N ALA A 84 0.78 -9.32 4.10
CA ALA A 84 1.02 -8.05 4.77
C ALA A 84 -0.18 -7.10 4.67
N ILE A 85 -0.79 -6.96 3.49
CA ILE A 85 -2.01 -6.16 3.27
C ILE A 85 -3.13 -6.63 4.20
N HIS A 86 -3.39 -7.94 4.24
CA HIS A 86 -4.43 -8.51 5.10
C HIS A 86 -4.14 -8.29 6.59
N SER A 87 -2.87 -8.37 7.00
CA SER A 87 -2.45 -8.07 8.37
C SER A 87 -2.71 -6.60 8.74
N TYR A 88 -2.39 -5.66 7.84
CA TYR A 88 -2.66 -4.23 8.07
C TYR A 88 -4.16 -3.94 8.18
N TRP A 89 -4.98 -4.52 7.29
CA TRP A 89 -6.43 -4.40 7.42
C TRP A 89 -6.95 -5.01 8.71
N ASN A 90 -6.40 -6.13 9.17
CA ASN A 90 -6.77 -6.71 10.46
C ASN A 90 -6.38 -5.80 11.64
N ALA A 91 -5.24 -5.11 11.57
CA ALA A 91 -4.88 -4.11 12.56
C ALA A 91 -5.90 -2.96 12.60
N ILE A 92 -6.39 -2.51 11.44
CA ILE A 92 -7.48 -1.51 11.37
C ILE A 92 -8.77 -2.02 12.04
N LYS A 93 -9.13 -3.31 11.85
CA LYS A 93 -10.27 -3.92 12.56
C LYS A 93 -10.08 -3.87 14.08
N GLN A 94 -8.90 -4.24 14.56
CA GLN A 94 -8.58 -4.21 15.99
C GLN A 94 -8.62 -2.78 16.55
N LEU A 95 -8.06 -1.80 15.83
CA LEU A 95 -8.10 -0.40 16.27
C LEU A 95 -9.53 0.13 16.39
N ASN A 96 -10.40 -0.17 15.42
CA ASN A 96 -11.81 0.22 15.50
C ASN A 96 -12.58 -0.53 16.60
N SER A 97 -12.08 -1.67 17.09
CA SER A 97 -12.72 -2.38 18.21
C SER A 97 -12.52 -1.70 19.56
N PHE A 98 -11.44 -0.92 19.74
CA PHE A 98 -11.19 -0.14 20.96
C PHE A 98 -12.03 1.15 21.03
N GLU A 99 -12.55 1.60 19.89
CA GLU A 99 -13.34 2.82 19.76
C GLU A 99 -14.86 2.55 19.89
N LYS A 100 -15.27 1.33 20.25
CA LYS A 100 -16.67 0.92 20.46
C LYS A 100 -17.18 1.23 21.87
#